data_AF-A0A8J1W7K9-F1
#
_entry.id   AF-A0A8J1W7K9-F1
#
_cell.length_a   1.000
_cell.length_b   1.000
_cell.length_c   1.000
_cell.angle_alpha   90.00
_cell.angle_beta   90.00
_cell.angle_gamma   90.00
#
_symmetry.space_group_name_H-M   'P 1'
#
loop_
_entity.id
_entity.type
_entity.pdbx_description
1 polymer ?
#
loop_
_entity_poly.entity_id
_entity_poly.type
_entity_poly.pdbx_seq_one_letter_code
_entity_poly.pdbx_strand_id
1 'polypeptide(L)'
;MFVAWQAGSRDLPDAPVTRDAGHILADPVFVEDFCKTLMDILAGCAKNWSAQNILQSIIYLAQAIFERTCNGTSKTAVAHVLREARKVVVDWIGAITNLLNGCDSDDAMQNFRNKLVAVSTMGALTFSADKLLLNSSEDVADWLYFRATAKDNTSPHWLKSGKQERNAVLHAMKVAEEVFARFVKLTDAVRILGLTIFFQRYYRPGNLAAWQKAKDAPWWFSARFSSTGAKSSSCCLQIDVIS
;
A
#
# COMPACT_ATOMS: atom_id res chain seq x y z
N MET A 1 -13.65 -31.07 -16.72
CA MET A 1 -12.68 -30.62 -17.75
C MET A 1 -11.77 -29.61 -17.07
N PHE A 2 -10.51 -29.98 -16.80
CA PHE A 2 -9.55 -29.10 -16.13
C PHE A 2 -8.79 -28.31 -17.19
N VAL A 3 -9.00 -27.00 -17.23
CA VAL A 3 -8.21 -26.11 -18.09
C VAL A 3 -6.96 -25.72 -17.31
N ALA A 4 -5.81 -26.22 -17.73
CA ALA A 4 -4.52 -25.77 -17.21
C ALA A 4 -4.26 -24.35 -17.73
N TRP A 5 -4.06 -23.40 -16.82
CA TRP A 5 -3.72 -22.02 -17.14
C TRP A 5 -2.29 -21.99 -17.70
N GLN A 6 -2.13 -21.92 -19.01
CA GLN A 6 -0.82 -21.78 -19.65
C GLN A 6 -0.52 -20.30 -19.94
N ALA A 7 0.58 -19.79 -19.40
CA ALA A 7 1.18 -18.55 -19.86
C ALA A 7 1.77 -18.81 -21.26
N GLY A 8 1.11 -18.33 -22.32
CA GLY A 8 1.56 -18.51 -23.70
C GLY A 8 2.92 -17.83 -23.98
N SER A 9 3.64 -18.36 -24.97
CA SER A 9 4.92 -17.80 -25.43
C SER A 9 4.74 -16.38 -25.96
N ARG A 10 5.68 -15.48 -25.62
CA ARG A 10 5.72 -14.09 -26.09
C ARG A 10 5.89 -13.98 -27.61
N ASP A 11 6.43 -15.04 -28.23
CA ASP A 11 6.83 -15.07 -29.65
C ASP A 11 5.75 -15.63 -30.58
N LEU A 12 4.56 -15.94 -30.07
CA LEU A 12 3.41 -16.39 -30.86
C LEU A 12 2.35 -15.28 -30.94
N PRO A 13 2.36 -14.45 -31.99
CA PRO A 13 1.39 -13.36 -32.14
C PRO A 13 -0.06 -13.84 -32.23
N ASP A 14 -0.30 -15.06 -32.71
CA ASP A 14 -1.63 -15.57 -33.10
C ASP A 14 -2.07 -16.84 -32.37
N ALA A 15 -1.81 -16.97 -31.06
CA ALA A 15 -2.47 -18.00 -30.25
C ALA A 15 -3.74 -17.41 -29.58
N PRO A 16 -4.92 -17.45 -30.24
CA PRO A 16 -6.16 -16.81 -29.74
C PRO A 16 -6.54 -17.32 -28.34
N VAL A 17 -6.34 -18.61 -28.09
CA VAL A 17 -6.76 -19.28 -26.85
C VAL A 17 -6.02 -18.79 -25.61
N THR A 18 -4.77 -18.28 -25.74
CA THR A 18 -3.94 -17.89 -24.59
C THR A 18 -4.04 -16.41 -24.17
N ARG A 19 -4.59 -15.54 -25.03
CA ARG A 19 -4.84 -14.12 -24.71
C ARG A 19 -6.30 -13.84 -24.36
N ASP A 20 -7.23 -14.71 -24.75
CA ASP A 20 -8.66 -14.55 -24.51
C ASP A 20 -9.08 -14.61 -23.03
N ALA A 21 -8.30 -15.25 -22.16
CA ALA A 21 -8.62 -15.34 -20.73
C ALA A 21 -8.64 -13.98 -20.02
N GLY A 22 -7.96 -12.97 -20.57
CA GLY A 22 -8.03 -11.59 -20.08
C GLY A 22 -9.31 -10.86 -20.49
N HIS A 23 -9.99 -11.28 -21.55
CA HIS A 23 -11.22 -10.64 -22.02
C HIS A 23 -12.38 -10.80 -21.04
N ILE A 24 -12.42 -11.89 -20.26
CA ILE A 24 -13.43 -12.05 -19.21
C ILE A 24 -13.32 -10.96 -18.13
N LEU A 25 -12.14 -10.36 -17.94
CA LEU A 25 -11.92 -9.24 -17.02
C LEU A 25 -12.47 -7.91 -17.57
N ALA A 26 -12.91 -7.89 -18.82
CA ALA A 26 -13.67 -6.78 -19.41
C ALA A 26 -15.18 -6.98 -19.30
N ASP A 27 -15.68 -8.17 -18.94
CA ASP A 27 -17.11 -8.44 -18.71
C ASP A 27 -17.55 -7.81 -17.36
N PRO A 28 -18.43 -6.80 -17.39
CA PRO A 28 -18.86 -6.13 -16.16
C PRO A 28 -19.56 -7.04 -15.16
N VAL A 29 -20.33 -8.02 -15.61
CA VAL A 29 -21.10 -8.93 -14.74
C VAL A 29 -20.13 -9.83 -13.99
N PHE A 30 -19.19 -10.44 -14.71
CA PHE A 30 -18.15 -11.25 -14.10
C PHE A 30 -17.32 -10.45 -13.09
N VAL A 31 -16.87 -9.23 -13.45
CA VAL A 31 -16.05 -8.41 -12.55
C VAL A 31 -16.80 -8.04 -11.28
N GLU A 32 -18.10 -7.72 -11.38
CA GLU A 32 -18.91 -7.40 -10.20
C GLU A 32 -19.04 -8.59 -9.26
N ASP A 33 -19.38 -9.78 -9.79
CA ASP A 33 -19.52 -10.99 -8.98
C ASP A 33 -18.18 -11.46 -8.39
N PHE A 34 -17.09 -11.29 -9.15
CA PHE A 34 -15.76 -11.54 -8.65
C PHE A 34 -15.37 -10.57 -7.54
N CYS A 35 -15.72 -9.28 -7.66
CA CYS A 35 -15.50 -8.29 -6.60
C CYS A 35 -16.28 -8.63 -5.32
N LYS A 36 -17.54 -9.09 -5.44
CA LYS A 36 -18.32 -9.59 -4.29
C LYS A 36 -17.61 -10.77 -3.60
N THR A 37 -17.14 -11.73 -4.40
CA THR A 37 -16.39 -12.89 -3.89
C THR A 37 -15.11 -12.46 -3.16
N LEU A 38 -14.35 -11.51 -3.72
CA LEU A 38 -13.16 -10.98 -3.06
C LEU A 38 -13.49 -10.27 -1.74
N MET A 39 -14.60 -9.53 -1.68
CA MET A 39 -15.07 -8.87 -0.46
C MET A 39 -15.46 -9.88 0.63
N ASP A 40 -16.16 -10.96 0.27
CA ASP A 40 -16.55 -12.00 1.22
C ASP A 40 -15.31 -12.70 1.81
N ILE A 41 -14.32 -13.03 0.96
CA ILE A 41 -13.05 -13.61 1.43
C ILE A 41 -12.28 -12.61 2.30
N LEU A 42 -12.24 -11.34 1.90
CA LEU A 42 -11.59 -10.27 2.66
C LEU A 42 -12.19 -10.14 4.07
N ALA A 43 -13.52 -10.15 4.16
CA ALA A 43 -14.23 -10.11 5.45
C ALA A 43 -13.88 -11.32 6.33
N GLY A 44 -13.76 -12.51 5.73
CA GLY A 44 -13.35 -13.73 6.41
C GLY A 44 -11.92 -13.69 6.95
N CYS A 45 -10.99 -13.01 6.28
CA CYS A 45 -9.60 -12.90 6.73
C CYS A 45 -9.28 -11.64 7.54
N ALA A 46 -10.16 -10.62 7.57
CA ALA A 46 -9.89 -9.30 8.11
C ALA A 46 -9.37 -9.27 9.56
N LYS A 47 -9.76 -10.21 10.42
CA LYS A 47 -9.32 -10.28 11.83
C LYS A 47 -8.10 -11.17 12.06
N ASN A 48 -7.59 -11.84 11.03
CA ASN A 48 -6.52 -12.82 11.15
C ASN A 48 -5.32 -12.45 10.28
N TRP A 49 -4.38 -11.67 10.83
CA TRP A 49 -3.17 -11.26 10.12
C TRP A 49 -2.24 -12.44 9.72
N SER A 50 -2.44 -13.64 10.28
CA SER A 50 -1.71 -14.84 9.81
C SER A 50 -2.14 -15.23 8.37
N ALA A 51 -3.34 -14.86 7.95
CA ALA A 51 -3.88 -15.06 6.61
C ALA A 51 -3.31 -14.07 5.55
N GLN A 52 -2.08 -13.59 5.73
CA GLN A 52 -1.47 -12.58 4.86
C GLN A 52 -1.46 -12.97 3.37
N ASN A 53 -1.27 -14.25 3.07
CA ASN A 53 -1.21 -14.74 1.69
C ASN A 53 -2.58 -14.64 0.99
N ILE A 54 -3.67 -14.73 1.75
CA ILE A 54 -5.04 -14.53 1.24
C ILE A 54 -5.22 -13.06 0.87
N LEU A 55 -4.87 -12.14 1.78
CA LEU A 55 -4.93 -10.71 1.52
C LEU A 55 -4.06 -10.31 0.32
N GLN A 56 -2.84 -10.86 0.23
CA GLN A 56 -1.95 -10.63 -0.89
C GLN A 56 -2.59 -11.05 -2.22
N SER A 57 -3.23 -12.22 -2.23
CA SER A 57 -3.92 -12.75 -3.42
C SER A 57 -5.09 -11.86 -3.83
N ILE A 58 -5.89 -11.39 -2.85
CA ILE A 58 -6.98 -10.44 -3.10
C ILE A 58 -6.45 -9.16 -3.75
N ILE A 59 -5.38 -8.58 -3.19
CA ILE A 59 -4.78 -7.33 -3.71
C ILE A 59 -4.26 -7.52 -5.13
N TYR A 60 -3.54 -8.62 -5.41
CA TYR A 60 -3.02 -8.86 -6.76
C TYR A 60 -4.12 -9.12 -7.78
N LEU A 61 -5.14 -9.89 -7.43
CA LEU A 61 -6.27 -10.14 -8.32
C LEU A 61 -7.03 -8.84 -8.57
N ALA A 62 -7.31 -8.06 -7.53
CA ALA A 62 -7.99 -6.78 -7.66
C ALA A 62 -7.18 -5.79 -8.51
N GLN A 63 -5.87 -5.65 -8.30
CA GLN A 63 -5.02 -4.81 -9.15
C GLN A 63 -5.03 -5.25 -10.62
N ALA A 64 -4.89 -6.55 -10.87
CA ALA A 64 -4.90 -7.08 -12.23
C ALA A 64 -6.24 -6.82 -12.96
N ILE A 65 -7.36 -6.81 -12.23
CA ILE A 65 -8.67 -6.44 -12.79
C ILE A 65 -8.76 -4.93 -12.99
N PHE A 66 -8.31 -4.14 -12.01
CA PHE A 66 -8.34 -2.68 -12.06
C PHE A 66 -7.60 -2.10 -13.27
N GLU A 67 -6.45 -2.71 -13.61
CA GLU A 67 -5.62 -2.32 -14.75
C GLU A 67 -6.23 -2.69 -16.11
N ARG A 68 -7.05 -3.75 -16.15
CA ARG A 68 -7.58 -4.32 -17.41
C ARG A 68 -9.00 -3.91 -17.72
N THR A 69 -9.78 -3.55 -16.70
CA THR A 69 -11.18 -3.16 -16.89
C THR A 69 -11.28 -1.75 -17.47
N CYS A 70 -12.01 -1.61 -18.57
CA CYS A 70 -12.30 -0.31 -19.19
C CYS A 70 -13.64 0.28 -18.74
N ASN A 71 -14.50 -0.53 -18.09
CA ASN A 71 -15.79 -0.10 -17.61
C ASN A 71 -15.65 0.70 -16.30
N GLY A 72 -16.17 1.93 -16.27
CA GLY A 72 -16.03 2.83 -15.11
C GLY A 72 -16.70 2.30 -13.83
N THR A 73 -17.83 1.60 -13.95
CA THR A 73 -18.54 0.99 -12.82
C THR A 73 -17.75 -0.16 -12.25
N SER A 74 -17.30 -1.09 -13.10
CA SER A 74 -16.42 -2.20 -12.71
C SER A 74 -15.13 -1.71 -12.06
N LYS A 75 -14.51 -0.68 -12.65
CA LYS A 75 -13.29 -0.05 -12.09
C LYS A 75 -13.52 0.55 -10.70
N THR A 76 -14.69 1.13 -10.48
CA THR A 76 -15.08 1.68 -9.16
C THR A 76 -15.32 0.56 -8.15
N ALA A 77 -15.95 -0.55 -8.54
CA ALA A 77 -16.16 -1.71 -7.68
C ALA A 77 -14.82 -2.34 -7.25
N VAL A 78 -13.89 -2.50 -8.19
CA VAL A 78 -12.54 -3.01 -7.89
C VAL A 78 -11.76 -2.03 -7.00
N ALA A 79 -11.88 -0.73 -7.24
CA ALA A 79 -11.28 0.28 -6.37
C ALA A 79 -11.84 0.20 -4.93
N HIS A 80 -13.11 -0.13 -4.77
CA HIS A 80 -13.70 -0.36 -3.45
C HIS A 80 -13.04 -1.55 -2.75
N VAL A 81 -12.86 -2.69 -3.43
CA VAL A 81 -12.13 -3.86 -2.88
C VAL A 81 -10.74 -3.46 -2.40
N LEU A 82 -9.98 -2.73 -3.23
CA LEU A 82 -8.62 -2.28 -2.87
C LEU A 82 -8.61 -1.34 -1.65
N ARG A 83 -9.61 -0.45 -1.54
CA ARG A 83 -9.75 0.44 -0.36
C ARG A 83 -10.14 -0.31 0.91
N GLU A 84 -11.02 -1.29 0.82
CA GLU A 84 -11.34 -2.12 2.00
C GLU A 84 -10.14 -2.97 2.43
N ALA A 85 -9.36 -3.48 1.47
CA ALA A 85 -8.09 -4.15 1.76
C ALA A 85 -7.11 -3.21 2.49
N ARG A 86 -7.04 -1.91 2.15
CA ARG A 86 -6.22 -0.93 2.89
C ARG A 86 -6.59 -0.84 4.36
N LYS A 87 -7.89 -0.79 4.67
CA LYS A 87 -8.36 -0.70 6.06
C LYS A 87 -7.91 -1.92 6.86
N VAL A 88 -8.05 -3.12 6.27
CA VAL A 88 -7.55 -4.36 6.86
C VAL A 88 -6.03 -4.29 7.10
N VAL A 89 -5.26 -3.77 6.16
CA VAL A 89 -3.80 -3.57 6.34
C VAL A 89 -3.51 -2.60 7.49
N VAL A 90 -4.20 -1.46 7.58
CA VAL A 90 -4.02 -0.49 8.67
C VAL A 90 -4.29 -1.16 10.02
N ASP A 91 -5.39 -1.89 10.14
CA ASP A 91 -5.76 -2.60 11.37
C ASP A 91 -4.72 -3.66 11.75
N TRP A 92 -4.21 -4.40 10.77
CA TRP A 92 -3.16 -5.39 10.98
C TRP A 92 -1.85 -4.76 11.42
N ILE A 93 -1.43 -3.64 10.83
CA ILE A 93 -0.24 -2.90 11.27
C ILE A 93 -0.41 -2.47 12.73
N GLY A 94 -1.57 -1.93 13.10
CA GLY A 94 -1.87 -1.56 14.49
C GLY A 94 -1.77 -2.74 15.45
N ALA A 95 -2.40 -3.87 15.11
CA ALA A 95 -2.36 -5.09 15.92
C ALA A 95 -0.94 -5.64 16.09
N ILE A 96 -0.16 -5.71 15.00
CA ILE A 96 1.23 -6.21 15.02
C ILE A 96 2.13 -5.25 15.81
N THR A 97 1.95 -3.94 15.66
CA THR A 97 2.73 -2.93 16.40
C THR A 97 2.48 -3.03 17.90
N ASN A 98 1.23 -3.27 18.32
CA ASN A 98 0.90 -3.49 19.73
C ASN A 98 1.60 -4.73 20.30
N LEU A 99 1.66 -5.82 19.52
CA LEU A 99 2.39 -7.03 19.91
C LEU A 99 3.90 -6.79 19.98
N LEU A 100 4.46 -6.09 19.00
CA LEU A 100 5.89 -5.74 18.95
C LEU A 100 6.32 -4.93 20.18
N ASN A 101 5.50 -3.96 20.61
CA ASN A 101 5.79 -3.13 21.79
C ASN A 101 5.74 -3.92 23.12
N GLY A 102 5.12 -5.09 23.14
CA GLY A 102 5.05 -5.98 24.30
C GLY A 102 5.99 -7.19 24.20
N CYS A 103 6.94 -7.21 23.27
CA CYS A 103 7.87 -8.32 23.10
C CYS A 103 9.12 -8.15 23.97
N ASP A 104 9.48 -9.22 24.68
CA ASP A 104 10.69 -9.27 25.52
C ASP A 104 11.89 -9.97 24.84
N SER A 105 11.67 -10.57 23.66
CA SER A 105 12.67 -11.35 22.93
C SER A 105 13.01 -10.69 21.60
N ASP A 106 14.32 -10.55 21.33
CA ASP A 106 14.82 -10.02 20.05
C ASP A 106 14.35 -10.84 18.84
N ASP A 107 14.26 -12.17 18.97
CA ASP A 107 13.78 -13.04 17.89
C ASP A 107 12.28 -12.80 17.60
N ALA A 108 11.47 -12.64 18.66
CA ALA A 108 10.06 -12.32 18.52
C ALA A 108 9.87 -10.93 17.91
N MET A 109 10.62 -9.93 18.39
CA MET A 109 10.63 -8.58 17.83
C MET A 109 10.99 -8.61 16.35
N GLN A 110 12.02 -9.37 15.98
CA GLN A 110 12.43 -9.48 14.60
C GLN A 110 11.31 -10.08 13.76
N ASN A 111 10.71 -11.20 14.17
CA ASN A 111 9.58 -11.82 13.46
C ASN A 111 8.41 -10.85 13.23
N PHE A 112 8.03 -10.04 14.22
CA PHE A 112 6.97 -9.05 14.05
C PHE A 112 7.38 -7.90 13.13
N ARG A 113 8.64 -7.47 13.14
CA ARG A 113 9.16 -6.49 12.16
C ARG A 113 9.09 -7.04 10.74
N ASN A 114 9.45 -8.31 10.51
CA ASN A 114 9.32 -8.97 9.19
C ASN A 114 7.86 -8.91 8.73
N LYS A 115 6.94 -9.20 9.65
CA LYS A 115 5.51 -9.17 9.37
C LYS A 115 5.02 -7.76 9.03
N LEU A 116 5.49 -6.73 9.75
CA LEU A 116 5.18 -5.33 9.45
C LEU A 116 5.64 -4.94 8.05
N VAL A 117 6.83 -5.36 7.62
CA VAL A 117 7.31 -5.12 6.25
C VAL A 117 6.41 -5.78 5.22
N ALA A 118 6.07 -7.06 5.40
CA ALA A 118 5.21 -7.78 4.46
C ALA A 118 3.83 -7.12 4.34
N VAL A 119 3.19 -6.83 5.48
CA VAL A 119 1.85 -6.24 5.54
C VAL A 119 1.80 -4.83 4.98
N SER A 120 2.77 -3.98 5.35
CA SER A 120 2.83 -2.61 4.84
C SER A 120 3.15 -2.54 3.35
N THR A 121 4.02 -3.43 2.84
CA THR A 121 4.27 -3.59 1.41
C THR A 121 3.00 -3.95 0.66
N MET A 122 2.19 -4.89 1.17
CA MET A 122 0.88 -5.20 0.58
C MET A 122 -0.06 -3.99 0.57
N GLY A 123 -0.09 -3.21 1.66
CA GLY A 123 -0.85 -1.95 1.71
C GLY A 123 -0.45 -0.97 0.62
N ALA A 124 0.86 -0.79 0.40
CA ALA A 124 1.37 0.09 -0.65
C ALA A 124 0.91 -0.37 -2.06
N LEU A 125 0.81 -1.68 -2.29
CA LEU A 125 0.36 -2.26 -3.57
C LEU A 125 -1.15 -2.08 -3.84
N THR A 126 -1.91 -1.51 -2.90
CA THR A 126 -3.32 -1.16 -3.16
C THR A 126 -3.48 0.19 -3.87
N PHE A 127 -2.41 0.97 -4.03
CA PHE A 127 -2.41 2.28 -4.67
C PHE A 127 -2.03 2.18 -6.15
N SER A 128 -2.38 3.20 -6.94
CA SER A 128 -1.88 3.38 -8.31
C SER A 128 -1.91 4.86 -8.70
N ALA A 129 -1.48 5.17 -9.92
CA ALA A 129 -1.57 6.52 -10.49
C ALA A 129 -3.02 6.98 -10.77
N ASP A 130 -4.00 6.09 -10.65
CA ASP A 130 -5.41 6.41 -10.90
C ASP A 130 -6.02 7.22 -9.74
N LYS A 131 -6.84 8.22 -10.07
CA LYS A 131 -7.55 9.03 -9.07
C LYS A 131 -8.48 8.20 -8.20
N LEU A 132 -8.97 7.05 -8.64
CA LEU A 132 -9.79 6.18 -7.80
C LEU A 132 -8.99 5.53 -6.67
N LEU A 133 -7.66 5.52 -6.74
CA LEU A 133 -6.83 4.90 -5.71
C LEU A 133 -5.99 5.92 -4.92
N LEU A 134 -5.86 7.17 -5.39
CA LEU A 134 -5.29 8.27 -4.63
C LEU A 134 -6.02 9.58 -4.95
N ASN A 135 -6.89 10.04 -4.04
CA ASN A 135 -7.64 11.28 -4.20
C ASN A 135 -7.79 12.13 -2.94
N SER A 136 -7.88 11.52 -1.77
CA SER A 136 -8.15 12.24 -0.52
C SER A 136 -6.89 12.41 0.33
N SER A 137 -7.00 13.22 1.38
CA SER A 137 -5.95 13.39 2.39
C SER A 137 -5.68 12.08 3.14
N GLU A 138 -6.72 11.29 3.38
CA GLU A 138 -6.65 9.99 4.04
C GLU A 138 -5.91 8.98 3.16
N ASP A 139 -6.18 8.96 1.85
CA ASP A 139 -5.44 8.13 0.90
C ASP A 139 -3.94 8.46 0.94
N VAL A 140 -3.59 9.76 0.95
CA VAL A 140 -2.20 10.22 1.08
C VAL A 140 -1.59 9.76 2.40
N ALA A 141 -2.33 9.91 3.50
CA ALA A 141 -1.85 9.53 4.82
C ALA A 141 -1.59 8.03 4.93
N ASP A 142 -2.50 7.19 4.45
CA ASP A 142 -2.38 5.73 4.43
C ASP A 142 -1.20 5.28 3.55
N TRP A 143 -1.05 5.88 2.38
CA TRP A 143 0.08 5.59 1.49
C TRP A 143 1.43 5.88 2.15
N LEU A 144 1.57 7.05 2.79
CA LEU A 144 2.78 7.41 3.53
C LEU A 144 2.99 6.52 4.76
N TYR A 145 1.91 6.18 5.47
CA TYR A 145 1.93 5.28 6.63
C TYR A 145 2.50 3.91 6.29
N PHE A 146 2.03 3.30 5.20
CA PHE A 146 2.53 2.01 4.75
C PHE A 146 4.01 2.09 4.34
N ARG A 147 4.41 3.14 3.61
CA ARG A 147 5.81 3.29 3.18
C ARG A 147 6.76 3.51 4.36
N ALA A 148 6.40 4.37 5.30
CA ALA A 148 7.18 4.61 6.51
C ALA A 148 7.31 3.32 7.34
N THR A 149 6.20 2.61 7.55
CA THR A 149 6.19 1.33 8.26
C THR A 149 7.10 0.29 7.59
N ALA A 150 7.05 0.17 6.26
CA ALA A 150 7.91 -0.76 5.53
C ALA A 150 9.39 -0.39 5.71
N LYS A 151 9.72 0.89 5.52
CA LYS A 151 11.09 1.40 5.56
C LYS A 151 11.73 1.26 6.94
N ASP A 152 11.01 1.66 8.00
CA ASP A 152 11.52 1.64 9.37
C ASP A 152 11.72 0.22 9.92
N ASN A 153 11.03 -0.77 9.33
CA ASN A 153 11.14 -2.17 9.75
C ASN A 153 11.98 -3.04 8.80
N THR A 154 12.40 -2.52 7.64
CA THR A 154 13.24 -3.26 6.69
C THR A 154 14.70 -3.22 7.14
N SER A 155 15.31 -4.39 7.34
CA SER A 155 16.73 -4.44 7.67
C SER A 155 17.61 -4.44 6.41
N PRO A 156 18.74 -3.68 6.37
CA PRO A 156 19.63 -3.62 5.21
C PRO A 156 20.18 -4.97 4.74
N HIS A 157 20.27 -5.95 5.65
CA HIS A 157 20.75 -7.30 5.31
C HIS A 157 19.73 -8.13 4.54
N TRP A 158 18.42 -7.85 4.66
CA TRP A 158 17.36 -8.60 3.95
C TRP A 158 17.33 -8.33 2.47
N LEU A 159 17.63 -7.09 2.08
CA LEU A 159 17.77 -6.71 0.67
C LEU A 159 18.86 -7.52 -0.04
N LYS A 160 19.78 -8.15 0.74
CA LYS A 160 20.85 -9.00 0.23
C LYS A 160 20.51 -10.50 0.27
N SER A 161 19.64 -10.96 1.18
CA SER A 161 19.44 -12.39 1.48
C SER A 161 18.09 -13.01 1.06
N GLY A 162 17.00 -12.25 1.03
CA GLY A 162 15.66 -12.79 0.74
C GLY A 162 15.24 -12.56 -0.71
N LYS A 163 14.90 -13.60 -1.47
CA LYS A 163 14.40 -13.42 -2.85
C LYS A 163 12.96 -12.89 -2.88
N GLN A 164 12.08 -13.35 -1.99
CA GLN A 164 10.64 -13.06 -2.08
C GLN A 164 10.25 -11.74 -1.41
N GLU A 165 10.71 -11.47 -0.19
CA GLU A 165 10.46 -10.21 0.53
C GLU A 165 11.09 -9.03 -0.20
N ARG A 166 12.31 -9.21 -0.71
CA ARG A 166 12.96 -8.21 -1.57
C ARG A 166 12.13 -7.90 -2.80
N ASN A 167 11.59 -8.92 -3.49
CA ASN A 167 10.77 -8.70 -4.68
C ASN A 167 9.49 -7.93 -4.34
N ALA A 168 8.86 -8.24 -3.20
CA ALA A 168 7.68 -7.50 -2.75
C ALA A 168 8.01 -6.03 -2.45
N VAL A 169 9.10 -5.76 -1.73
CA VAL A 169 9.56 -4.39 -1.42
C VAL A 169 9.93 -3.63 -2.71
N LEU A 170 10.67 -4.25 -3.62
CA LEU A 170 11.02 -3.65 -4.91
C LEU A 170 9.77 -3.33 -5.74
N HIS A 171 8.78 -4.21 -5.73
CA HIS A 171 7.51 -3.96 -6.40
C HIS A 171 6.77 -2.77 -5.78
N ALA A 172 6.70 -2.69 -4.45
CA ALA A 172 6.10 -1.53 -3.78
C ALA A 172 6.85 -0.21 -4.05
N MET A 173 8.18 -0.25 -4.17
CA MET A 173 8.97 0.92 -4.59
C MET A 173 8.62 1.37 -6.01
N LYS A 174 8.47 0.42 -6.95
CA LYS A 174 8.02 0.75 -8.32
C LYS A 174 6.62 1.37 -8.32
N VAL A 175 5.68 0.81 -7.55
CA VAL A 175 4.34 1.40 -7.40
C VAL A 175 4.41 2.79 -6.78
N ALA A 176 5.35 3.06 -5.86
CA ALA A 176 5.52 4.40 -5.30
C ALA A 176 5.90 5.46 -6.34
N GLU A 177 6.74 5.12 -7.32
CA GLU A 177 7.06 6.02 -8.43
C GLU A 177 5.83 6.36 -9.29
N GLU A 178 4.99 5.36 -9.55
CA GLU A 178 3.73 5.54 -10.30
C GLU A 178 2.72 6.38 -9.50
N VAL A 179 2.54 6.09 -8.22
CA VAL A 179 1.65 6.83 -7.31
C VAL A 179 2.14 8.27 -7.13
N PHE A 180 3.45 8.51 -7.13
CA PHE A 180 4.01 9.87 -7.04
C PHE A 180 3.53 10.76 -8.20
N ALA A 181 3.43 10.21 -9.43
CA ALA A 181 2.90 10.95 -10.56
C ALA A 181 1.45 11.44 -10.33
N ARG A 182 0.65 10.71 -9.54
CA ARG A 182 -0.68 11.14 -9.11
C ARG A 182 -0.62 12.10 -7.92
N PHE A 183 0.25 11.84 -6.95
CA PHE A 183 0.46 12.71 -5.78
C PHE A 183 0.80 14.15 -6.20
N VAL A 184 1.66 14.33 -7.21
CA VAL A 184 2.03 15.66 -7.76
C VAL A 184 0.82 16.38 -8.40
N LYS A 185 -0.19 15.63 -8.87
CA LYS A 185 -1.43 16.19 -9.44
C LYS A 185 -2.50 16.54 -8.40
N LEU A 186 -2.32 16.16 -7.13
CA LEU A 186 -3.23 16.56 -6.05
C LEU A 186 -3.07 18.05 -5.75
N THR A 187 -4.08 18.65 -5.13
CA THR A 187 -3.98 20.03 -4.64
C THR A 187 -3.06 20.08 -3.42
N ASP A 188 -2.44 21.24 -3.16
CA ASP A 188 -1.61 21.42 -1.95
C ASP A 188 -2.41 21.19 -0.68
N ALA A 189 -3.69 21.60 -0.65
CA ALA A 189 -4.58 21.35 0.49
C ALA A 189 -4.70 19.85 0.81
N VAL A 190 -4.93 19.00 -0.19
CA VAL A 190 -5.03 17.54 -0.01
C VAL A 190 -3.70 16.95 0.45
N ARG A 191 -2.58 17.35 -0.18
CA ARG A 191 -1.25 16.85 0.18
C ARG A 191 -0.85 17.22 1.61
N ILE A 192 -0.98 18.50 1.97
CA ILE A 192 -0.58 19.02 3.29
C ILE A 192 -1.46 18.42 4.38
N LEU A 193 -2.78 18.30 4.14
CA LEU A 193 -3.66 17.65 5.10
C LEU A 193 -3.30 16.17 5.26
N GLY A 194 -3.02 15.45 4.17
CA GLY A 194 -2.59 14.04 4.24
C GLY A 194 -1.27 13.84 4.98
N LEU A 195 -0.27 14.69 4.74
CA LEU A 195 0.99 14.71 5.51
C LEU A 195 0.75 14.96 7.01
N THR A 196 -0.21 15.84 7.33
CA THR A 196 -0.58 16.15 8.71
C THR A 196 -1.26 14.96 9.39
N ILE A 197 -2.22 14.31 8.72
CA ILE A 197 -2.88 13.09 9.23
C ILE A 197 -1.84 11.98 9.43
N PHE A 198 -0.94 11.78 8.46
CA PHE A 198 0.16 10.83 8.59
C PHE A 198 1.02 11.11 9.83
N PHE A 199 1.46 12.35 10.02
CA PHE A 199 2.30 12.72 11.17
C PHE A 199 1.60 12.51 12.50
N GLN A 200 0.32 12.83 12.57
CA GLN A 200 -0.48 12.60 13.76
C GLN A 200 -0.66 11.11 14.07
N ARG A 201 -0.84 10.29 13.04
CA ARG A 201 -1.02 8.84 13.18
C ARG A 201 0.29 8.11 13.51
N TYR A 202 1.38 8.45 12.83
CA TYR A 202 2.65 7.70 12.91
C TYR A 202 3.59 8.20 14.00
N TYR A 203 3.65 9.53 14.23
CA TYR A 203 4.64 10.11 15.14
C TYR A 203 4.03 10.72 16.40
N ARG A 204 3.07 11.64 16.29
CA ARG A 204 2.55 12.41 17.44
C ARG A 204 1.09 12.83 17.29
N PRO A 205 0.15 12.14 17.96
CA PRO A 205 -1.24 12.60 18.06
C PRO A 205 -1.31 14.01 18.66
N GLY A 206 -2.11 14.90 18.08
CA GLY A 206 -2.43 16.22 18.64
C GLY A 206 -1.51 17.39 18.25
N ASN A 207 -0.40 17.16 17.54
CA ASN A 207 0.44 18.25 17.04
C ASN A 207 0.07 18.64 15.59
N LEU A 208 0.03 19.95 15.32
CA LEU A 208 -0.04 20.49 13.97
C LEU A 208 1.37 20.75 13.45
N ALA A 209 1.63 20.32 12.22
CA ALA A 209 2.92 20.44 11.55
C ALA A 209 2.79 21.41 10.38
N ALA A 210 3.61 22.47 10.37
CA ALA A 210 3.68 23.40 9.25
C ALA A 210 4.59 22.82 8.16
N TRP A 211 3.98 22.12 7.20
CA TRP A 211 4.71 21.46 6.11
C TRP A 211 5.27 22.46 5.10
N GLN A 212 6.52 22.26 4.74
CA GLN A 212 7.23 22.99 3.70
C GLN A 212 7.79 22.00 2.70
N LYS A 213 7.55 22.24 1.41
CA LYS A 213 8.14 21.48 0.32
C LYS A 213 9.58 21.94 0.10
N ALA A 214 10.52 21.01 -0.05
CA ALA A 214 11.90 21.36 -0.38
C ALA A 214 11.99 21.99 -1.79
N LYS A 215 12.79 23.04 -1.94
CA LYS A 215 12.93 23.78 -3.22
C LYS A 215 13.54 22.92 -4.31
N ASP A 216 14.60 22.19 -3.98
CA ASP A 216 15.42 21.45 -4.95
C ASP A 216 15.04 19.96 -5.05
N ALA A 217 14.10 19.50 -4.22
CA ALA A 217 13.68 18.11 -4.17
C ALA A 217 12.16 18.03 -3.92
N PRO A 218 11.32 18.11 -4.97
CA PRO A 218 9.87 18.24 -4.83
C PRO A 218 9.16 17.04 -4.18
N TRP A 219 9.88 15.93 -3.97
CA TRP A 219 9.43 14.76 -3.22
C TRP A 219 9.76 14.81 -1.72
N TRP A 220 10.51 15.82 -1.27
CA TRP A 220 10.80 16.03 0.14
C TRP A 220 9.89 17.08 0.75
N PHE A 221 9.32 16.72 1.90
CA PHE A 221 8.55 17.62 2.75
C PHE A 221 9.19 17.69 4.13
N SER A 222 9.28 18.90 4.68
CA SER A 222 9.80 19.11 6.03
C SER A 222 8.79 19.81 6.90
N ALA A 223 8.70 19.42 8.16
CA ALA A 223 7.95 20.17 9.16
C ALA A 223 8.78 20.36 10.42
N ARG A 224 8.77 21.59 10.94
CA ARG A 224 9.35 21.89 12.24
C ARG A 224 8.28 21.79 13.31
N PHE A 225 8.62 21.17 14.43
CA PHE A 225 7.73 21.03 15.59
C PHE A 225 8.54 21.12 16.88
N SER A 226 7.90 21.54 17.97
CA SER A 226 8.53 21.58 19.29
C SER A 226 8.25 20.29 20.04
N SER A 227 9.28 19.68 20.61
CA SER A 227 9.06 18.54 21.51
C SER A 227 8.57 19.04 22.86
N THR A 228 7.41 18.57 23.31
CA THR A 228 6.92 18.75 24.68
C THR A 228 7.84 18.00 25.66
N GLY A 229 8.62 18.75 26.44
CA GLY A 229 9.56 18.24 27.46
C GLY A 229 10.26 19.40 28.18
N ALA A 230 10.98 19.10 29.27
CA ALA A 230 11.62 20.10 30.16
C ALA A 230 12.65 21.03 29.47
N LYS A 231 13.06 20.71 28.24
CA LYS A 231 13.78 21.61 27.34
C LYS A 231 13.05 21.60 25.99
N SER A 232 12.36 22.69 25.68
CA SER A 232 11.75 22.88 24.36
C SER A 232 12.86 22.85 23.30
N SER A 233 12.94 21.74 22.59
CA SER A 233 13.85 21.56 21.46
C SER A 233 13.05 21.60 20.18
N SER A 234 13.50 22.42 19.23
CA SER A 234 12.93 22.45 17.88
C SER A 234 13.43 21.23 17.12
N CYS A 235 12.50 20.36 16.72
CA CYS A 235 12.76 19.20 15.89
C CYS A 235 12.33 19.50 14.44
N CYS A 236 12.99 18.85 13.49
CA CYS A 236 12.61 18.88 12.07
C CYS A 236 12.35 17.44 11.62
N LEU A 237 11.14 17.15 11.14
CA LEU A 237 10.84 15.91 10.44
C LEU A 237 10.97 16.15 8.94
N GLN A 238 11.63 15.22 8.26
CA GLN A 238 11.72 15.21 6.80
C GLN A 238 11.10 13.92 6.27
N ILE A 239 10.21 14.03 5.29
CA ILE A 239 9.50 12.92 4.66
C ILE A 239 9.88 12.90 3.19
N ASP A 240 10.33 11.73 2.74
CA ASP A 240 10.48 11.39 1.34
C ASP A 240 9.22 10.66 0.85
N VAL A 241 8.49 11.27 -0.09
CA VAL A 241 7.26 10.66 -0.62
C VAL A 241 7.53 9.66 -1.77
N ILE A 242 8.77 9.49 -2.24
CA ILE A 242 9.13 8.52 -3.29
C ILE A 242 9.95 7.35 -2.74
N SER A 243 11.00 7.62 -1.95
CA SER A 243 12.04 6.64 -1.54
C SER A 243 11.91 6.05 -0.15
#